data_AF-A0A2H1G3E7-F1
#
_entry.id   AF-A0A2H1G3E7-F1
#
_cell.length_a   1.000
_cell.length_b   1.000
_cell.length_c   1.000
_cell.angle_alpha   90.00
_cell.angle_beta   90.00
_cell.angle_gamma   90.00
#
_symmetry.space_group_name_H-M   'P 1'
#
loop_
_entity.id
_entity.type
_entity.pdbx_description
1 polymer ?
#
loop_
_entity_poly.entity_id
_entity_poly.type
_entity_poly.pdbx_seq_one_letter_code
_entity_poly.pdbx_strand_id
1 'polypeptide(L)'
;MSCPVPFLSAADFPPTGGCEYSVSDIMGKIIDGNLADLPGRLCSAVTSTLTCCLPCNKQKWTYTNEFNRNLDVAFWLNVPSLIALVLLLITFAALPAKQSHRHYLNIGLCVGLSLLCIAFVIPLASRPDYCYNVITPRDMYSSTQCGFSGAFFIAGTLTATTWGTSILVIPAEAL
;
A
#
# COMPACT_ATOMS: atom_id res chain seq x y z
N MET A 1 9.50 6.72 -35.38
CA MET A 1 8.47 5.72 -35.06
C MET A 1 7.92 6.08 -33.71
N SER A 2 6.61 6.25 -33.59
CA SER A 2 5.95 6.65 -32.33
C SER A 2 5.30 5.44 -31.69
N CYS A 3 5.23 5.40 -30.36
CA CYS A 3 4.53 4.34 -29.65
C CYS A 3 3.02 4.37 -30.02
N PRO A 4 2.38 3.21 -30.22
CA PRO A 4 0.94 3.16 -30.42
C PRO A 4 0.24 3.63 -29.15
N VAL A 5 -0.86 4.38 -29.28
CA VAL A 5 -1.69 4.76 -28.13
C VAL A 5 -2.23 3.50 -27.45
N PRO A 6 -2.22 3.39 -26.10
CA PRO A 6 -1.95 4.42 -25.08
C PRO A 6 -0.50 4.49 -24.57
N PHE A 7 0.45 3.82 -25.23
CA PHE A 7 1.85 3.75 -24.77
C PHE A 7 2.62 5.05 -25.06
N LEU A 8 3.53 5.39 -24.16
CA LEU A 8 4.33 6.62 -24.22
C LEU A 8 5.82 6.28 -24.37
N SER A 9 6.57 7.12 -25.08
CA SER A 9 8.02 6.95 -25.24
C SER A 9 8.74 7.24 -23.92
N ALA A 10 9.66 6.36 -23.52
CA ALA A 10 10.47 6.57 -22.32
C ALA A 10 11.40 7.79 -22.43
N ALA A 11 11.82 8.14 -23.64
CA ALA A 11 12.79 9.20 -23.92
C ALA A 11 12.24 10.61 -23.61
N ASP A 12 10.92 10.79 -23.61
CA ASP A 12 10.28 12.09 -23.40
C ASP A 12 10.22 12.50 -21.92
N PHE A 13 10.57 11.59 -21.00
CA PHE A 13 10.46 11.81 -19.57
C PHE A 13 11.79 11.55 -18.87
N PRO A 14 12.36 12.53 -18.15
CA PRO A 14 13.63 12.35 -17.47
C PRO A 14 13.53 11.23 -16.42
N PRO A 15 14.66 10.57 -16.11
CA PRO A 15 14.74 9.53 -15.08
C PRO A 15 14.80 10.10 -13.65
N THR A 16 14.43 11.36 -13.44
CA THR A 16 14.53 12.05 -12.15
C THR A 16 13.18 12.21 -11.46
N GLY A 17 13.11 11.87 -10.16
CA GLY A 17 11.93 12.00 -9.30
C GLY A 17 10.92 10.84 -9.37
N GLY A 18 10.13 10.69 -8.31
CA GLY A 18 9.07 9.67 -8.18
C GLY A 18 9.56 8.40 -7.50
N CYS A 19 10.18 7.49 -8.27
CA CYS A 19 10.90 6.33 -7.74
C CYS A 19 12.39 6.51 -8.05
N GLU A 20 13.16 7.03 -7.09
CA GLU A 20 14.59 7.28 -7.29
C GLU A 20 15.37 6.10 -6.72
N TYR A 21 15.35 4.94 -7.39
CA TYR A 21 16.50 4.01 -7.25
C TYR A 21 17.56 4.40 -8.26
N SER A 22 18.77 4.56 -7.75
CA SER A 22 19.97 4.53 -8.56
C SER A 22 20.03 3.19 -9.27
N VAL A 23 20.28 3.22 -10.59
CA VAL A 23 20.61 2.06 -11.44
C VAL A 23 21.73 1.16 -10.88
N SER A 24 22.35 1.51 -9.74
CA SER A 24 23.39 0.72 -9.07
C SER A 24 22.89 -0.43 -8.18
N ASP A 25 21.61 -0.50 -7.78
CA ASP A 25 21.13 -1.57 -6.87
C ASP A 25 20.59 -2.83 -7.59
N ILE A 26 20.43 -2.78 -8.92
CA ILE A 26 20.04 -3.96 -9.72
C ILE A 26 21.11 -4.20 -10.79
N MET A 27 22.31 -4.62 -10.37
CA MET A 27 23.20 -5.33 -11.28
C MET A 27 22.53 -6.66 -11.65
N GLY A 28 21.97 -6.74 -12.86
CA GLY A 28 21.82 -8.03 -13.55
C GLY A 28 20.39 -8.55 -13.72
N LYS A 29 19.69 -8.01 -14.72
CA LYS A 29 19.14 -8.90 -15.75
C LYS A 29 19.17 -8.20 -17.11
N ILE A 30 20.30 -8.39 -17.77
CA ILE A 30 20.35 -8.55 -19.22
C ILE A 30 19.42 -9.73 -19.52
N ILE A 31 18.18 -9.45 -19.91
CA ILE A 31 17.50 -10.26 -20.90
C ILE A 31 17.14 -9.25 -22.00
N ASP A 32 17.84 -9.35 -23.13
CA ASP A 32 17.57 -8.67 -24.41
C ASP A 32 17.99 -7.20 -24.62
N GLY A 33 19.11 -6.76 -24.02
CA GLY A 33 19.94 -5.70 -24.61
C GLY A 33 19.31 -4.31 -24.81
N ASN A 34 18.35 -3.88 -23.96
CA ASN A 34 17.82 -2.51 -23.98
C ASN A 34 17.79 -1.85 -22.60
N LEU A 35 17.89 -0.52 -22.65
CA LEU A 35 18.03 0.50 -21.59
C LEU A 35 17.31 0.17 -20.27
N ALA A 36 18.05 0.30 -19.17
CA ALA A 36 17.62 0.07 -17.80
C ALA A 36 16.26 0.72 -17.49
N ASP A 37 15.29 -0.13 -17.14
CA ASP A 37 13.97 0.30 -16.66
C ASP A 37 14.13 0.90 -15.25
N LEU A 38 13.55 2.07 -15.05
CA LEU A 38 13.46 2.70 -13.73
C LEU A 38 12.48 1.91 -12.85
N PRO A 39 12.61 1.98 -11.52
CA PRO A 39 11.72 1.28 -10.60
C PRO A 39 10.26 1.61 -10.89
N GLY A 40 9.48 0.58 -11.17
CA GLY A 40 8.02 0.72 -11.23
C GLY A 40 7.47 1.35 -12.52
N ARG A 41 8.32 1.72 -13.49
CA ARG A 41 7.84 1.86 -14.87
C ARG A 41 7.63 0.47 -15.47
N LEU A 42 6.66 0.36 -16.37
CA LEU A 42 6.38 -0.88 -17.11
C LEU A 42 6.72 -0.61 -18.57
N CYS A 43 7.98 -0.76 -18.91
CA CYS A 43 8.50 -0.44 -20.24
C CYS A 43 8.96 -1.70 -20.97
N SER A 44 8.78 -1.71 -22.29
CA SER A 44 9.31 -2.76 -23.15
C SER A 44 9.94 -2.14 -24.39
N ALA A 45 11.09 -2.69 -24.80
CA ALA A 45 11.78 -2.28 -26.00
C ALA A 45 11.07 -2.88 -27.22
N VAL A 46 10.45 -2.03 -28.03
CA VAL A 46 9.79 -2.43 -29.29
C VAL A 46 10.81 -2.50 -30.43
N THR A 47 11.87 -1.69 -30.34
CA THR A 47 13.00 -1.66 -31.28
C THR A 47 14.26 -1.26 -30.52
N SER A 48 15.46 -1.48 -31.08
CA SER A 48 16.76 -1.14 -30.47
C SER A 48 16.94 0.34 -30.09
N THR A 49 16.06 1.22 -30.56
CA THR A 49 16.07 2.67 -30.26
C THR A 49 14.75 3.19 -29.68
N LEU A 50 13.74 2.33 -29.51
CA LEU A 50 12.40 2.74 -29.07
C LEU A 50 11.91 1.86 -27.92
N THR A 51 11.81 2.49 -26.76
CA THR A 51 11.24 1.91 -25.54
C THR A 51 9.87 2.54 -25.28
N CYS A 52 8.83 1.71 -25.26
CA CYS A 52 7.46 2.14 -25.01
C CYS A 52 7.02 1.71 -23.61
N CYS A 53 6.41 2.62 -22.87
CA CYS A 53 5.98 2.44 -21.48
C CYS A 53 4.47 2.54 -21.33
N LEU A 54 3.92 1.75 -20.41
CA LEU A 54 2.52 1.87 -20.01
C LEU A 54 2.32 3.11 -19.14
N PRO A 55 1.27 3.92 -19.38
CA PRO A 55 0.97 5.07 -18.54
C PRO A 55 0.64 4.69 -17.09
N CYS A 56 1.03 5.56 -16.17
CA CYS A 56 0.73 5.45 -14.75
C CYS A 56 -0.76 5.71 -14.50
N ASN A 57 -1.49 4.61 -14.53
CA ASN A 57 -2.17 4.02 -13.39
C ASN A 57 -2.55 2.60 -13.83
N LYS A 58 -1.60 1.66 -13.68
CA LYS A 58 -1.73 0.30 -14.24
C LYS A 58 -3.10 -0.34 -13.99
N GLN A 59 -3.71 -0.06 -12.84
CA GLN A 59 -5.02 -0.57 -12.46
C GLN A 59 -6.14 -0.21 -13.44
N LYS A 60 -6.11 0.98 -14.05
CA LYS A 60 -7.11 1.43 -15.03
C LYS A 60 -7.02 0.67 -16.36
N TRP A 61 -5.84 0.15 -16.68
CA TRP A 61 -5.58 -0.56 -17.93
C TRP A 61 -5.71 -2.08 -17.77
N THR A 62 -5.54 -2.60 -16.56
CA THR A 62 -5.63 -4.02 -16.25
C THR A 62 -6.99 -4.43 -15.70
N TYR A 63 -7.66 -3.57 -14.93
CA TYR A 63 -8.91 -3.89 -14.25
C TYR A 63 -10.10 -3.09 -14.81
N THR A 64 -11.28 -3.70 -14.73
CA THR A 64 -12.54 -3.07 -15.14
C THR A 64 -12.96 -1.97 -14.16
N ASN A 65 -13.83 -1.06 -14.60
CA ASN A 65 -14.33 0.04 -13.76
C ASN A 65 -15.04 -0.46 -12.48
N GLU A 66 -15.63 -1.65 -12.52
CA GLU A 66 -16.26 -2.31 -11.38
C GLU A 66 -15.28 -2.59 -10.23
N PHE A 67 -14.02 -2.90 -10.56
CA PHE A 67 -12.98 -3.15 -9.57
C PHE A 67 -12.66 -1.90 -8.77
N ASN A 68 -12.56 -0.73 -9.42
CA ASN A 68 -12.30 0.53 -8.74
C ASN A 68 -13.44 0.88 -7.77
N ARG A 69 -14.70 0.67 -8.18
CA ARG A 69 -15.87 0.87 -7.32
C ARG A 69 -15.83 -0.04 -6.09
N ASN A 70 -15.51 -1.32 -6.27
CA ASN A 70 -15.44 -2.26 -5.15
C ASN A 70 -14.28 -1.96 -4.20
N LEU A 71 -13.14 -1.50 -4.71
CA LEU A 71 -12.03 -1.03 -3.89
C LEU A 71 -12.40 0.19 -3.05
N ASP A 72 -13.08 1.17 -3.64
CA ASP A 72 -13.54 2.36 -2.91
C ASP A 72 -14.48 1.98 -1.76
N VAL A 73 -15.41 1.04 -2.01
CA VAL A 73 -16.30 0.52 -0.97
C VAL A 73 -15.50 -0.17 0.14
N ALA A 74 -14.51 -1.00 -0.21
CA ALA A 74 -13.68 -1.69 0.77
C ALA A 74 -12.89 -0.72 1.65
N PHE A 75 -12.35 0.37 1.09
CA PHE A 75 -11.69 1.40 1.89
C PHE A 75 -12.66 2.13 2.82
N TRP A 76 -13.87 2.42 2.35
CA TRP A 76 -14.90 3.06 3.19
C TRP A 76 -15.35 2.20 4.37
N LEU A 77 -15.38 0.87 4.24
CA LEU A 77 -15.73 -0.03 5.35
C LEU A 77 -14.70 -0.03 6.49
N ASN A 78 -13.46 0.39 6.23
CA ASN A 78 -12.44 0.52 7.27
C ASN A 78 -12.70 1.73 8.20
N VAL A 79 -13.46 2.74 7.75
CA VAL A 79 -13.80 3.92 8.55
C VAL A 79 -14.69 3.58 9.76
N PRO A 80 -15.89 2.96 9.61
CA PRO A 80 -16.72 2.59 10.76
C PRO A 80 -16.04 1.54 11.63
N SER A 81 -15.24 0.64 11.04
CA SER A 81 -14.46 -0.35 11.77
C SER A 81 -13.45 0.32 12.72
N LEU A 82 -12.72 1.32 12.23
CA LEU A 82 -11.80 2.10 13.06
C LEU A 82 -12.53 2.82 14.21
N ILE A 83 -13.69 3.43 13.93
CA ILE A 83 -14.49 4.11 14.95
C ILE A 83 -14.91 3.12 16.05
N ALA A 84 -15.43 1.95 15.67
CA ALA A 84 -15.81 0.92 16.63
C ALA A 84 -14.63 0.44 17.48
N LEU A 85 -13.46 0.21 16.86
CA LEU A 85 -12.23 -0.21 17.57
C LEU A 85 -11.73 0.85 18.55
N VAL A 86 -11.76 2.12 18.16
CA VAL A 86 -11.39 3.25 19.05
C VAL A 86 -12.38 3.36 20.21
N LEU A 87 -13.68 3.21 19.98
CA LEU A 87 -14.68 3.19 21.05
C LEU A 87 -14.47 2.03 22.01
N LEU A 88 -14.09 0.85 21.53
CA LEU A 88 -13.73 -0.28 22.37
C LEU A 88 -12.49 0.02 23.22
N LEU A 89 -11.45 0.62 22.64
CA LEU A 89 -10.24 1.04 23.37
C LEU A 89 -10.55 2.12 24.42
N ILE A 90 -11.43 3.07 24.13
CA ILE A 90 -11.87 4.10 25.09
C ILE A 90 -12.68 3.46 26.21
N THR A 91 -13.61 2.56 25.89
CA THR A 91 -14.36 1.76 26.87
C THR A 91 -13.39 1.00 27.76
N PHE A 92 -12.29 0.53 27.18
CA PHE A 92 -11.23 -0.08 27.94
C PHE A 92 -10.51 0.91 28.86
N ALA A 93 -10.09 2.07 28.40
CA ALA A 93 -9.46 3.06 29.28
C ALA A 93 -10.37 3.54 30.42
N ALA A 94 -11.67 3.69 30.18
CA ALA A 94 -12.62 4.28 31.13
C ALA A 94 -13.15 3.29 32.19
N LEU A 95 -13.29 2.00 31.86
CA LEU A 95 -13.94 1.03 32.74
C LEU A 95 -12.92 0.25 33.59
N PRO A 96 -13.06 0.22 34.95
CA PRO A 96 -12.11 -0.43 35.83
C PRO A 96 -11.94 -1.93 35.53
N ALA A 97 -10.69 -2.40 35.56
CA ALA A 97 -10.28 -3.77 35.20
C ALA A 97 -11.02 -4.88 35.98
N LYS A 98 -11.58 -4.56 37.15
CA LYS A 98 -12.32 -5.48 38.01
C LYS A 98 -13.60 -6.07 37.40
N GLN A 99 -14.25 -5.40 36.45
CA GLN A 99 -15.46 -5.94 35.78
C GLN A 99 -15.22 -6.40 34.34
N SER A 100 -14.13 -5.96 33.69
CA SER A 100 -13.95 -6.19 32.26
C SER A 100 -13.27 -7.51 31.90
N HIS A 101 -12.68 -8.26 32.85
CA HIS A 101 -11.72 -9.34 32.54
C HIS A 101 -10.76 -8.90 31.42
N ARG A 102 -10.15 -7.72 31.59
CA ARG A 102 -9.36 -7.11 30.52
C ARG A 102 -8.10 -7.91 30.28
N HIS A 103 -8.18 -8.80 29.31
CA HIS A 103 -7.05 -9.62 28.95
C HIS A 103 -6.17 -8.85 27.96
N TYR A 104 -4.87 -8.76 28.27
CA TYR A 104 -3.89 -7.95 27.53
C TYR A 104 -3.88 -8.28 26.03
N LEU A 105 -4.17 -9.55 25.70
CA LEU A 105 -4.30 -10.01 24.31
C LEU A 105 -5.40 -9.30 23.53
N ASN A 106 -6.56 -9.01 24.13
CA ASN A 106 -7.65 -8.34 23.42
C ASN A 106 -7.33 -6.84 23.16
N ILE A 107 -6.60 -6.20 24.08
CA ILE A 107 -6.12 -4.82 23.86
C ILE A 107 -5.11 -4.80 22.70
N GLY A 108 -4.12 -5.70 22.71
CA GLY A 108 -3.11 -5.79 21.66
C GLY A 108 -3.72 -6.06 20.28
N LEU A 109 -4.74 -6.92 20.22
CA LEU A 109 -5.50 -7.17 18.99
C LEU A 109 -6.24 -5.92 18.49
N CYS A 110 -6.96 -5.21 19.39
CA CYS A 110 -7.67 -3.98 19.04
C CYS A 110 -6.73 -2.88 18.54
N VAL A 111 -5.55 -2.74 19.16
CA VAL A 111 -4.51 -1.78 18.73
C VAL A 111 -3.97 -2.16 17.35
N GLY A 112 -3.65 -3.43 17.11
CA GLY A 112 -3.17 -3.91 15.81
C GLY A 112 -4.18 -3.70 14.68
N LEU A 113 -5.45 -4.03 14.91
CA LEU A 113 -6.54 -3.77 13.96
C LEU A 113 -6.76 -2.27 13.73
N SER A 114 -6.62 -1.43 14.74
CA SER A 114 -6.75 0.02 14.59
C SER A 114 -5.67 0.58 13.66
N LEU A 115 -4.41 0.17 13.84
CA LEU A 115 -3.30 0.54 12.96
C LEU A 115 -3.53 0.06 11.52
N LEU A 116 -4.05 -1.17 11.35
CA LEU A 116 -4.40 -1.71 10.04
C LEU A 116 -5.49 -0.90 9.35
N CYS A 117 -6.56 -0.53 10.07
CA CYS A 117 -7.63 0.31 9.49
C CYS A 117 -7.11 1.71 9.12
N ILE A 118 -6.23 2.31 9.95
CA ILE A 118 -5.60 3.61 9.64
C ILE A 118 -4.83 3.55 8.32
N ALA A 119 -4.15 2.44 8.03
CA ALA A 119 -3.42 2.25 6.78
C ALA A 119 -4.28 2.47 5.53
N PHE A 120 -5.57 2.09 5.59
CA PHE A 120 -6.52 2.24 4.49
C PHE A 120 -7.28 3.58 4.51
N VAL A 121 -7.45 4.19 5.69
CA VAL A 121 -8.10 5.51 5.82
C VAL A 121 -7.21 6.64 5.29
N ILE A 122 -5.89 6.56 5.48
CA ILE A 122 -4.92 7.56 5.00
C ILE A 122 -5.05 7.84 3.49
N PRO A 123 -4.98 6.84 2.58
CA PRO A 123 -5.12 7.07 1.15
C PRO A 123 -6.53 7.52 0.76
N LEU A 124 -7.57 7.12 1.51
CA LEU A 124 -8.95 7.55 1.28
C LEU A 124 -9.14 9.04 1.58
N ALA A 125 -8.56 9.53 2.68
CA ALA A 125 -8.64 10.93 3.09
C ALA A 125 -7.79 11.84 2.22
N SER A 126 -6.59 11.39 1.82
CA SER A 126 -5.64 12.23 1.08
C SER A 126 -5.87 12.23 -0.43
N ARG A 127 -6.59 11.22 -0.97
CA ARG A 127 -6.72 10.95 -2.43
C ARG A 127 -5.39 11.19 -3.17
N PRO A 128 -4.31 10.47 -2.79
CA PRO A 128 -2.98 10.78 -3.26
C PRO A 128 -2.86 10.59 -4.78
N ASP A 129 -2.18 11.53 -5.44
CA ASP A 129 -1.73 11.34 -6.81
C ASP A 129 -0.64 10.25 -6.84
N TYR A 130 -1.02 9.03 -7.26
CA TYR A 130 -0.13 7.87 -7.34
C TYR A 130 1.04 8.05 -8.31
N CYS A 131 0.97 9.05 -9.18
CA CYS A 131 1.90 9.27 -10.27
C CYS A 131 2.67 10.58 -10.06
N TYR A 132 3.99 10.51 -10.17
CA TYR A 132 4.85 11.68 -10.19
C TYR A 132 4.82 12.36 -11.56
N ASN A 133 4.81 11.55 -12.62
CA ASN A 133 4.56 11.98 -14.00
C ASN A 133 3.73 10.91 -14.74
N VAL A 134 3.43 11.12 -16.03
CA VAL A 134 2.50 10.27 -16.80
C VAL A 134 2.94 8.80 -16.89
N ILE A 135 4.23 8.49 -16.68
CA ILE A 135 4.76 7.11 -16.72
C ILE A 135 5.39 6.64 -15.40
N THR A 136 5.69 7.54 -14.46
CA THR A 136 6.47 7.25 -13.24
C THR A 136 5.58 7.28 -12.01
N PRO A 137 5.43 6.16 -11.30
CA PRO A 137 4.74 6.14 -10.01
C PRO A 137 5.56 6.86 -8.93
N ARG A 138 4.91 7.25 -7.83
CA ARG A 138 5.61 7.70 -6.61
C ARG A 138 6.03 6.49 -5.77
N ASP A 139 7.17 6.59 -5.09
CA ASP A 139 7.60 5.65 -4.06
C ASP A 139 7.33 6.17 -2.63
N MET A 140 7.78 5.39 -1.63
CA MET A 140 7.66 5.75 -0.22
C MET A 140 8.48 6.99 0.19
N TYR A 141 9.51 7.34 -0.59
CA TYR A 141 10.41 8.46 -0.31
C TYR A 141 9.88 9.76 -0.93
N SER A 142 9.19 9.67 -2.07
CA SER A 142 8.55 10.78 -2.77
C SER A 142 7.16 11.11 -2.22
N SER A 143 6.47 10.15 -1.59
CA SER A 143 5.17 10.36 -0.96
C SER A 143 5.11 9.82 0.46
N THR A 144 5.01 10.74 1.43
CA THR A 144 4.84 10.39 2.85
C THR A 144 3.54 9.62 3.09
N GLN A 145 2.47 9.91 2.35
CA GLN A 145 1.18 9.20 2.47
C GLN A 145 1.32 7.73 2.06
N CYS A 146 2.09 7.45 1.01
CA CYS A 146 2.40 6.08 0.58
C CYS A 146 3.25 5.36 1.64
N GLY A 147 4.29 6.02 2.15
CA GLY A 147 5.17 5.48 3.19
C GLY A 147 4.42 5.16 4.49
N PHE A 148 3.62 6.09 5.02
CA PHE A 148 2.85 5.88 6.25
C PHE A 148 1.79 4.79 6.07
N SER A 149 1.04 4.80 4.97
CA SER A 149 0.04 3.76 4.70
C SER A 149 0.68 2.37 4.69
N GLY A 150 1.80 2.18 4.00
CA GLY A 150 2.55 0.92 4.01
C GLY A 150 3.07 0.53 5.40
N ALA A 151 3.65 1.49 6.14
CA ALA A 151 4.16 1.24 7.48
C ALA A 151 3.06 0.79 8.45
N PHE A 152 1.92 1.49 8.47
CA PHE A 152 0.78 1.13 9.32
C PHE A 152 0.14 -0.20 8.91
N PHE A 153 0.13 -0.52 7.61
CA PHE A 153 -0.36 -1.80 7.14
C PHE A 153 0.50 -2.96 7.67
N ILE A 154 1.82 -2.86 7.53
CA ILE A 154 2.76 -3.89 7.99
C ILE A 154 2.73 -3.98 9.53
N ALA A 155 2.83 -2.84 10.23
CA ALA A 155 2.80 -2.83 11.69
C ALA A 155 1.49 -3.38 12.25
N GLY A 156 0.35 -3.00 11.65
CA GLY A 156 -0.97 -3.47 12.05
C GLY A 156 -1.17 -4.96 11.82
N THR A 157 -0.81 -5.48 10.64
CA THR A 157 -0.93 -6.92 10.32
C THR A 157 -0.04 -7.80 11.19
N LEU A 158 1.22 -7.41 11.41
CA LEU A 158 2.13 -8.15 12.29
C LEU A 158 1.60 -8.18 13.72
N THR A 159 1.22 -7.03 14.26
CA THR A 159 0.67 -6.92 15.62
C THR A 159 -0.61 -7.76 15.77
N ALA A 160 -1.56 -7.62 14.84
CA ALA A 160 -2.80 -8.38 14.86
C ALA A 160 -2.58 -9.89 14.76
N THR A 161 -1.63 -10.33 13.93
CA THR A 161 -1.29 -11.75 13.78
C THR A 161 -0.65 -12.31 15.05
N THR A 162 0.29 -11.58 15.67
CA THR A 162 0.96 -12.01 16.91
C THR A 162 -0.04 -12.19 18.05
N TRP A 163 -0.91 -11.21 18.28
CA TRP A 163 -1.93 -11.30 19.35
C TRP A 163 -3.04 -12.29 18.99
N GLY A 164 -3.49 -12.33 17.74
CA GLY A 164 -4.54 -13.23 17.27
C GLY A 164 -4.15 -14.71 17.35
N THR A 165 -2.92 -15.05 16.96
CA THR A 165 -2.40 -16.42 17.10
C THR A 165 -2.22 -16.82 18.57
N SER A 166 -1.82 -15.88 19.42
CA SER A 166 -1.66 -16.14 20.85
C SER A 166 -3.01 -16.40 21.54
N ILE A 167 -4.10 -15.78 21.10
CA ILE A 167 -5.47 -16.09 21.57
C ILE A 167 -5.89 -17.52 21.17
N LEU A 168 -5.49 -17.98 19.98
CA LEU A 168 -5.84 -19.32 19.50
C LEU A 168 -5.05 -20.43 20.21
N VAL A 169 -3.81 -20.15 20.62
CA VAL A 169 -2.90 -21.13 21.22
C VAL A 169 -3.03 -21.20 22.74
N ILE A 170 -3.36 -20.09 23.41
CA ILE A 170 -3.50 -20.07 24.86
C ILE A 170 -4.88 -20.61 25.22
N PRO A 171 -4.97 -21.74 25.96
CA PRO A 171 -6.25 -22.28 26.37
C PRO A 171 -6.98 -21.28 27.25
N ALA A 172 -8.31 -21.16 27.07
CA ALA A 172 -9.16 -20.18 27.75
C ALA A 172 -9.12 -20.28 29.30
N GLU A 173 -8.65 -21.41 29.83
CA GLU A 173 -8.46 -21.66 31.26
C GLU A 173 -7.17 -21.06 31.86
N ALA A 174 -6.25 -20.57 31.02
CA ALA A 174 -5.04 -19.85 31.42
C ALA A 174 -5.19 -18.31 31.30
N LEU A 175 -6.39 -17.83 30.96
CA LEU A 175 -6.71 -16.45 30.57
C LEU A 175 -7.54 -15.71 31.63
#